data_AF-A0A0F9NJ70-F1
#
_entry.id   AF-A0A0F9NJ70-F1
#
_cell.length_a   1.000
_cell.length_b   1.000
_cell.length_c   1.000
_cell.angle_alpha   90.00
_cell.angle_beta   90.00
_cell.angle_gamma   90.00
#
_symmetry.space_group_name_H-M   'P 1'
#
loop_
_entity.id
_entity.type
_entity.pdbx_description
1 polymer ?
#
loop_
_entity_poly.entity_id
_entity_poly.type
_entity_poly.pdbx_seq_one_letter_code
_entity_poly.pdbx_strand_id
1 'polypeptide(L)'
;MSCSKVLAYLADNLLTVAGSFDADGVPLTGVTDALTGAAVTSATVEATIEDLAGTVLTGVTWPLSLPHVGTPDGTYRANISDDLVSTPGDMVKIIITIDDGVDRRDRRVLYATIEEPT
;
A
#
# COMPACT_ATOMS: atom_id res chain seq x y z
N MET A 1 -12.07 -19.87 0.16
CA MET A 1 -11.08 -19.19 -0.69
C MET A 1 -11.37 -17.70 -0.59
N SER A 2 -10.66 -16.99 0.29
CA SER A 2 -10.95 -15.58 0.60
C SER A 2 -10.11 -14.67 -0.29
N CYS A 3 -10.75 -13.79 -1.04
CA CYS A 3 -10.11 -12.78 -1.87
C CYS A 3 -10.38 -11.42 -1.23
N SER A 4 -9.50 -10.93 -0.35
CA SER A 4 -9.54 -9.55 0.13
C SER A 4 -9.14 -8.64 -1.04
N LYS A 5 -10.02 -7.71 -1.42
CA LYS A 5 -9.74 -6.68 -2.42
C LYS A 5 -8.98 -5.53 -1.74
N VAL A 6 -7.67 -5.68 -1.62
CA VAL A 6 -6.77 -4.58 -1.26
C VAL A 6 -6.28 -3.95 -2.54
N LEU A 7 -6.48 -2.65 -2.71
CA LEU A 7 -5.82 -1.86 -3.74
C LEU A 7 -4.92 -0.82 -3.07
N ALA A 8 -3.72 -0.67 -3.59
CA ALA A 8 -2.87 0.45 -3.23
C ALA A 8 -2.45 1.16 -4.50
N TYR A 9 -2.24 2.45 -4.35
CA TYR A 9 -1.83 3.34 -5.43
C TYR A 9 -0.75 4.28 -4.91
N LEU A 10 0.13 4.69 -5.81
CA LEU A 10 0.97 5.86 -5.67
C LEU A 10 0.29 7.00 -6.40
N ALA A 11 0.17 8.15 -5.74
CA ALA A 11 -0.06 9.45 -6.37
C ALA A 11 0.77 10.47 -5.59
N ASP A 12 1.50 11.36 -6.27
CA ASP A 12 2.28 12.44 -5.66
C ASP A 12 3.20 11.96 -4.50
N ASN A 13 3.92 10.85 -4.72
CA ASN A 13 4.78 10.18 -3.73
C ASN A 13 4.07 9.70 -2.45
N LEU A 14 2.74 9.63 -2.46
CA LEU A 14 1.94 9.09 -1.37
C LEU A 14 1.51 7.65 -1.71
N LEU A 15 2.07 6.67 -1.00
CA LEU A 15 1.55 5.31 -1.03
C LEU A 15 0.33 5.24 -0.13
N THR A 16 -0.82 4.97 -0.73
CA THR A 16 -2.07 4.78 0.01
C THR A 16 -2.55 3.35 -0.16
N VAL A 17 -2.77 2.65 0.96
CA VAL A 17 -3.40 1.33 0.99
C VAL A 17 -4.86 1.50 1.39
N ALA A 18 -5.75 1.12 0.48
CA ALA A 18 -7.19 1.18 0.64
C ALA A 18 -7.84 -0.07 0.03
N GLY A 19 -9.15 -0.21 0.19
CA GLY A 19 -9.98 -1.18 -0.51
C GLY A 19 -10.28 -0.68 -1.94
N SER A 20 -11.56 -0.68 -2.34
CA SER A 20 -12.01 -0.20 -3.65
C SER A 20 -11.76 1.30 -3.87
N PHE A 21 -11.64 1.73 -5.13
CA PHE A 21 -11.75 3.14 -5.54
C PHE A 21 -13.11 3.41 -6.16
N ASP A 22 -13.57 4.67 -6.06
CA ASP A 22 -14.59 5.16 -6.98
C ASP A 22 -13.99 5.41 -8.37
N ALA A 23 -14.84 5.82 -9.31
CA ALA A 23 -14.41 6.13 -10.67
C ALA A 23 -13.39 7.28 -10.75
N ASP A 24 -13.25 8.06 -9.67
CA ASP A 24 -12.40 9.23 -9.57
C ASP A 24 -11.06 8.94 -8.85
N GLY A 25 -10.78 7.67 -8.52
CA GLY A 25 -9.53 7.26 -7.86
C GLY A 25 -9.49 7.57 -6.36
N VAL A 26 -10.63 7.90 -5.75
CA VAL A 26 -10.75 8.16 -4.32
C VAL A 26 -10.98 6.82 -3.58
N PRO A 27 -10.18 6.51 -2.54
CA PRO A 27 -10.35 5.27 -1.79
C PRO A 27 -11.72 5.22 -1.09
N LEU A 28 -12.57 4.26 -1.49
CA LEU A 28 -13.93 4.08 -0.99
C LEU A 28 -14.01 3.37 0.37
N THR A 29 -12.99 2.59 0.77
CA THR A 29 -12.92 1.91 2.08
C THR A 29 -11.46 1.67 2.47
N GLY A 30 -11.14 1.60 3.77
CA GLY A 30 -9.80 1.21 4.25
C GLY A 30 -9.62 -0.31 4.39
N VAL A 31 -8.50 -0.75 4.98
CA VAL A 31 -8.28 -2.14 5.43
C VAL A 31 -9.43 -2.55 6.37
N THR A 32 -10.08 -3.67 6.07
CA THR A 32 -11.22 -4.18 6.82
C THR A 32 -11.02 -5.65 7.20
N ASP A 33 -11.57 -6.05 8.34
CA ASP A 33 -11.63 -7.43 8.76
C ASP A 33 -12.66 -8.16 7.89
N ALA A 34 -12.23 -9.25 7.23
CA ALA A 34 -13.05 -9.95 6.25
C ALA A 34 -14.26 -10.69 6.86
N LEU A 35 -14.27 -10.93 8.18
CA LEU A 35 -15.35 -11.63 8.88
C LEU A 35 -16.41 -10.65 9.39
N THR A 36 -15.97 -9.50 9.89
CA THR A 36 -16.82 -8.52 10.57
C THR A 36 -17.15 -7.30 9.71
N GLY A 37 -16.38 -7.05 8.65
CA GLY A 37 -16.46 -5.83 7.84
C GLY A 37 -16.00 -4.57 8.57
N ALA A 38 -15.48 -4.69 9.80
CA ALA A 38 -15.00 -3.57 10.59
C ALA A 38 -13.67 -3.05 10.03
N ALA A 39 -13.45 -1.74 10.10
CA ALA A 39 -12.18 -1.14 9.78
C ALA A 39 -11.09 -1.62 10.75
N VAL A 40 -9.94 -2.01 10.20
CA VAL A 40 -8.75 -2.34 10.98
C VAL A 40 -7.92 -1.07 11.11
N THR A 41 -7.79 -0.56 12.33
CA THR A 41 -7.07 0.69 12.62
C THR A 41 -5.85 0.48 13.51
N SER A 42 -5.62 -0.74 14.00
CA SER A 42 -4.52 -1.13 14.90
C SER A 42 -3.44 -1.98 14.25
N ALA A 43 -3.61 -2.36 12.98
CA ALA A 43 -2.63 -3.17 12.27
C ALA A 43 -1.32 -2.42 12.06
N THR A 44 -0.23 -3.17 12.06
CA THR A 44 1.05 -2.74 11.49
C THR A 44 0.97 -2.95 9.99
N VAL A 45 1.07 -1.86 9.23
CA VAL A 45 1.07 -1.91 7.76
C VAL A 45 2.43 -1.46 7.25
N GLU A 46 3.02 -2.28 6.41
CA GLU A 46 4.36 -2.10 5.87
C GLU A 46 4.34 -2.28 4.36
N ALA A 47 5.18 -1.53 3.65
CA ALA A 47 5.37 -1.66 2.22
C ALA A 47 6.83 -1.87 1.83
N THR A 48 7.06 -2.51 0.69
CA THR A 48 8.36 -2.63 0.03
C THR A 48 8.16 -2.52 -1.48
N ILE A 49 8.98 -1.75 -2.17
CA ILE A 49 8.93 -1.63 -3.63
C ILE A 49 10.11 -2.39 -4.24
N GLU A 50 9.80 -3.24 -5.21
CA GLU A 50 10.76 -3.99 -6.02
C GLU A 50 10.57 -3.66 -7.50
N ASP A 51 11.64 -3.78 -8.28
CA ASP A 51 11.53 -3.87 -9.73
C ASP A 51 10.81 -5.18 -10.16
N LEU A 52 10.53 -5.35 -11.46
CA LEU A 52 9.90 -6.58 -11.97
C LEU A 52 10.78 -7.83 -11.78
N ALA A 53 12.10 -7.67 -11.67
CA ALA A 53 13.03 -8.77 -11.42
C ALA A 53 13.04 -9.21 -9.93
N GLY A 54 12.43 -8.42 -9.03
CA GLY A 54 12.43 -8.67 -7.58
C GLY A 54 13.57 -8.01 -6.81
N THR A 55 14.28 -7.06 -7.43
CA THR A 55 15.27 -6.24 -6.73
C THR A 55 14.57 -5.13 -5.99
N VAL A 56 14.80 -5.02 -4.68
CA VAL A 56 14.29 -3.90 -3.88
C VAL A 56 14.92 -2.60 -4.37
N LEU A 57 14.09 -1.59 -4.64
CA LEU A 57 14.55 -0.28 -5.07
C LEU A 57 15.30 0.43 -3.93
N THR A 58 16.38 1.14 -4.26
CA THR A 58 17.21 1.86 -3.28
C THR A 58 16.73 3.30 -3.10
N GLY A 59 17.28 4.03 -2.12
CA GLY A 59 16.89 5.42 -1.81
C GLY A 59 15.83 5.57 -0.73
N VAL A 60 15.15 4.47 -0.37
CA VAL A 60 14.23 4.38 0.76
C VAL A 60 14.66 3.24 1.67
N THR A 61 14.50 3.40 2.98
CA THR A 61 14.68 2.30 3.93
C THR A 61 13.44 1.43 3.93
N TRP A 62 13.62 0.12 3.70
CA TRP A 62 12.53 -0.86 3.68
C TRP A 62 12.63 -1.83 4.87
N PRO A 63 11.49 -2.34 5.38
CA PRO A 63 10.12 -1.98 4.99
C PRO A 63 9.73 -0.55 5.42
N LEU A 64 8.94 0.13 4.60
CA LEU A 64 8.37 1.43 4.90
C LEU A 64 7.12 1.23 5.75
N SER A 65 7.07 1.82 6.93
CA SER A 65 5.89 1.77 7.79
C SER A 65 4.83 2.78 7.34
N LEU A 66 3.60 2.33 7.17
CA LEU A 66 2.45 3.18 6.83
C LEU A 66 1.64 3.42 8.11
N PRO A 67 1.64 4.64 8.69
CA PRO A 67 0.74 4.97 9.78
C PRO A 67 -0.73 5.02 9.33
N HIS A 68 -1.63 4.74 10.28
CA HIS A 68 -3.07 4.94 10.11
C HIS A 68 -3.40 6.44 10.09
N VAL A 69 -4.23 6.90 9.14
CA VAL A 69 -4.44 8.34 8.88
C VAL A 69 -5.85 8.86 9.20
N GLY A 70 -6.73 8.07 9.81
CA GLY A 70 -8.00 8.60 10.30
C GLY A 70 -9.07 7.56 10.62
N THR A 71 -9.92 7.86 11.60
CA THR A 71 -11.15 7.09 11.87
C THR A 71 -12.33 7.69 11.11
N PRO A 72 -13.29 6.88 10.62
CA PRO A 72 -13.49 5.46 10.93
C PRO A 72 -12.81 4.49 9.95
N ASP A 73 -12.08 4.97 8.94
CA ASP A 73 -11.68 4.14 7.80
C ASP A 73 -10.28 3.55 8.03
N GLY A 74 -10.08 2.26 7.75
CA GLY A 74 -8.80 1.55 7.93
C GLY A 74 -7.69 1.97 6.94
N THR A 75 -7.55 3.26 6.67
CA THR A 75 -6.65 3.81 5.66
C THR A 75 -5.26 4.00 6.25
N TYR A 76 -4.25 3.47 5.54
CA TYR A 76 -2.84 3.58 5.90
C TYR A 76 -2.09 4.29 4.78
N ARG A 77 -1.24 5.26 5.14
CA ARG A 77 -0.50 6.06 4.17
C ARG A 77 0.92 6.36 4.63
N ALA A 78 1.86 6.35 3.70
CA ALA A 78 3.20 6.88 3.92
C ALA A 78 3.68 7.65 2.68
N ASN A 79 4.48 8.68 2.92
CA ASN A 79 5.24 9.32 1.86
C ASN A 79 6.43 8.44 1.51
N ILE A 80 6.68 8.27 0.23
CA ILE A 80 7.88 7.65 -0.33
C ILE A 80 8.90 8.77 -0.56
N SER A 81 10.16 8.51 -0.20
CA SER A 81 11.22 9.51 -0.41
C SER A 81 11.41 9.80 -1.89
N ASP A 82 11.63 11.06 -2.24
CA ASP A 82 12.05 11.49 -3.57
C ASP A 82 13.43 10.93 -3.95
N ASP A 83 14.19 10.45 -2.96
CA ASP A 83 15.47 9.76 -3.17
C ASP A 83 15.31 8.35 -3.77
N LEU A 84 14.07 7.84 -3.93
CA LEU A 84 13.80 6.53 -4.52
C LEU A 84 14.43 6.44 -5.91
N VAL A 85 15.40 5.54 -6.05
CA VAL A 85 16.11 5.34 -7.31
C VAL A 85 15.24 4.49 -8.23
N SER A 86 14.64 5.15 -9.21
CA SER A 86 13.77 4.57 -10.22
C SER A 86 13.81 5.36 -11.52
N THR A 87 13.39 4.76 -12.63
CA THR A 87 13.20 5.49 -13.89
C THR A 87 11.71 5.77 -14.09
N PRO A 88 11.32 6.99 -14.46
CA PRO A 88 9.95 7.25 -14.89
C PRO A 88 9.55 6.32 -16.05
N GLY A 89 8.33 5.80 -15.98
CA GLY A 89 7.81 4.79 -16.90
C GLY A 89 8.11 3.34 -16.49
N ASP A 90 8.94 3.10 -15.48
CA ASP A 90 9.19 1.73 -14.99
C ASP A 90 7.96 1.19 -14.27
N MET A 91 7.62 -0.07 -14.58
CA MET A 91 6.63 -0.82 -13.81
C MET A 91 7.32 -1.48 -12.63
N VAL A 92 6.75 -1.34 -11.44
CA VAL A 92 7.29 -1.83 -10.17
C VAL A 92 6.27 -2.68 -9.43
N LYS A 93 6.76 -3.56 -8.55
CA LYS A 93 5.97 -4.34 -7.61
C LYS A 93 5.95 -3.63 -6.27
N ILE A 94 4.75 -3.32 -5.77
CA ILE A 94 4.53 -2.83 -4.41
C ILE A 94 4.03 -4.01 -3.58
N ILE A 95 4.84 -4.43 -2.63
CA ILE A 95 4.52 -5.49 -1.68
C ILE A 95 4.02 -4.83 -0.40
N ILE A 96 2.79 -5.13 -0.01
CA ILE A 96 2.19 -4.63 1.23
C ILE A 96 1.98 -5.80 2.17
N THR A 97 2.39 -5.62 3.42
CA THR A 97 2.16 -6.56 4.51
C THR A 97 1.30 -5.87 5.55
N ILE A 98 0.24 -6.56 5.97
CA ILE A 98 -0.67 -6.12 7.03
C ILE A 98 -0.61 -7.16 8.13
N ASP A 99 -0.27 -6.75 9.35
CA ASP A 99 -0.26 -7.61 10.54
C ASP A 99 -1.11 -6.97 11.66
N ASP A 100 -2.27 -7.56 11.94
CA ASP A 100 -3.14 -7.22 13.09
C ASP A 100 -3.08 -8.31 14.18
N GLY A 101 -2.00 -9.09 14.22
CA GLY A 101 -1.76 -10.12 15.22
C GLY A 101 -2.10 -11.54 14.77
N VAL A 102 -2.34 -12.42 15.75
CA VAL A 102 -2.49 -13.88 15.53
C VAL A 102 -3.60 -14.16 14.51
N ASP A 103 -3.24 -14.91 13.47
CA ASP A 103 -4.12 -15.31 12.36
C ASP A 103 -4.78 -14.16 11.58
N ARG A 104 -4.29 -12.92 11.75
CA ARG A 104 -4.79 -11.71 11.07
C ARG A 104 -3.67 -11.04 10.27
N ARG A 105 -3.19 -11.77 9.28
CA ARG A 105 -2.12 -11.31 8.39
C ARG A 105 -2.55 -11.40 6.94
N ASP A 106 -2.22 -10.36 6.18
CA ASP A 106 -2.41 -10.37 4.73
C ASP A 106 -1.14 -9.84 4.05
N ARG A 107 -0.85 -10.38 2.87
CA ARG A 107 0.25 -9.91 2.02
C ARG A 107 -0.25 -9.74 0.60
N ARG A 108 -0.05 -8.55 0.07
CA ARG A 108 -0.56 -8.13 -1.25
C ARG A 108 0.60 -7.67 -2.11
N VAL A 109 0.52 -8.00 -3.40
CA VAL A 109 1.46 -7.53 -4.41
C VAL A 109 0.66 -6.79 -5.45
N LEU A 110 1.05 -5.55 -5.70
CA LEU A 110 0.44 -4.66 -6.67
C LEU A 110 1.48 -4.24 -7.68
N TYR A 111 1.02 -3.89 -8.87
CA TYR A 111 1.87 -3.39 -9.94
C TYR A 111 1.49 -1.94 -10.19
N ALA A 112 2.48 -1.06 -10.19
CA ALA A 112 2.30 0.36 -10.46
C ALA A 112 3.36 0.82 -11.46
N THR A 113 3.03 1.83 -12.27
CA THR A 113 4.01 2.52 -13.10
C THR A 113 4.49 3.74 -12.33
N ILE A 114 5.80 3.99 -12.32
CA ILE A 114 6.37 5.20 -11.73
C ILE A 114 6.15 6.34 -12.73
N GLU A 115 5.45 7.38 -12.30
CA GLU A 115 5.23 8.60 -13.09
C GLU A 115 6.31 9.63 -12.77
N GLU A 116 6.56 10.58 -13.70
CA GLU A 116 7.47 11.69 -13.43
C GLU A 116 6.88 12.56 -12.30
N PRO A 117 7.70 12.98 -11.32
CA PRO A 117 7.25 13.98 -10.34
C PRO A 117 7.00 15.31 -11.10
N THR A 118 5.76 15.78 -11.08
CA THR A 118 5.34 17.06 -11.69
C THR A 118 5.86 18.28 -10.96
#